data_AF-W0BAK1-F1
#
_entry.id   AF-W0BAK1-F1
#
_cell.length_a   1.000
_cell.length_b   1.000
_cell.length_c   1.000
_cell.angle_alpha   90.00
_cell.angle_beta   90.00
_cell.angle_gamma   90.00
#
_symmetry.space_group_name_H-M   'P 1'
#
loop_
_entity.id
_entity.type
_entity.pdbx_description
1 polymer ?
#
loop_
_entity_poly.entity_id
_entity_poly.type
_entity_poly.pdbx_seq_one_letter_code
_entity_poly.pdbx_strand_id
1 'polypeptide(L)'
;MDYYRIPGAIIISILAISGLSLVFGLTTWQGIVGLPPSMGATFLKLDFSGMSSVAALKATFAFFLIAVFDATGTLIGLLNQPIFKNRSDYSGRLRKSLTADAAASTIAGLVGCASTSPFIESAAGIEAGGRTGITSLIIAAGFLLTLFFFPLAEAIPSYASGPAMLYVACCMMRSVSQLKFTDITDIAPCMLTIMMIPFTASIADGIGTGIILYTLLKLLARKPVNPLILILSSIFVIFFLIS
;
A
#
# COMPACT_ATOMS: atom_id res chain seq x y z
N MET A 1 -17.21 -14.89 -3.79
CA MET A 1 -17.13 -14.70 -5.25
C MET A 1 -15.84 -15.27 -5.85
N ASP A 2 -14.69 -15.26 -5.15
CA ASP A 2 -13.49 -16.00 -5.59
C ASP A 2 -13.68 -17.52 -5.69
N TYR A 3 -14.48 -18.12 -4.79
CA TYR A 3 -14.87 -19.53 -4.92
C TYR A 3 -15.54 -19.83 -6.28
N TYR A 4 -16.28 -18.86 -6.82
CA TYR A 4 -16.98 -18.97 -8.10
C TYR A 4 -16.16 -18.42 -9.28
N ARG A 5 -14.91 -17.97 -9.05
CA ARG A 5 -14.01 -17.41 -10.07
C ARG A 5 -14.64 -16.31 -10.95
N ILE A 6 -15.47 -15.45 -10.35
CA ILE A 6 -16.09 -14.33 -11.07
C ILE A 6 -15.09 -13.17 -11.17
N PRO A 7 -14.62 -12.80 -12.37
CA PRO A 7 -13.72 -11.67 -12.53
C PRO A 7 -14.43 -10.36 -12.15
N GLY A 8 -13.74 -9.48 -11.43
CA GLY A 8 -14.29 -8.17 -11.03
C GLY A 8 -15.26 -8.21 -9.85
N ALA A 9 -15.27 -9.29 -9.06
CA ALA A 9 -16.16 -9.45 -7.91
C ALA A 9 -16.17 -8.26 -6.93
N ILE A 10 -15.01 -7.65 -6.68
CA ILE A 10 -14.88 -6.46 -5.83
C ILE A 10 -15.70 -5.30 -6.41
N ILE A 11 -15.50 -5.00 -7.70
CA ILE A 11 -16.21 -3.92 -8.40
C ILE A 11 -17.71 -4.20 -8.45
N ILE A 12 -18.10 -5.44 -8.76
CA ILE A 12 -19.50 -5.86 -8.80
C ILE A 12 -20.16 -5.68 -7.42
N SER A 13 -19.46 -6.02 -6.33
CA SER A 13 -19.97 -5.83 -4.97
C SER A 13 -20.21 -4.36 -4.64
N ILE A 14 -19.26 -3.48 -4.98
CA ILE A 14 -19.40 -2.04 -4.78
C ILE A 14 -20.57 -1.51 -5.60
N LEU A 15 -20.67 -1.85 -6.89
CA LEU A 15 -21.76 -1.41 -7.75
C LEU A 15 -23.13 -1.93 -7.31
N ALA A 16 -23.20 -3.18 -6.81
CA ALA A 16 -24.44 -3.75 -6.30
C ALA A 16 -24.92 -3.02 -5.03
N ILE A 17 -24.01 -2.73 -4.10
CA ILE A 17 -24.35 -1.98 -2.87
C ILE A 17 -24.73 -0.54 -3.22
N SER A 18 -23.98 0.13 -4.11
CA SER A 18 -24.32 1.47 -4.59
C SER A 18 -25.67 1.51 -5.32
N GLY A 19 -25.96 0.50 -6.14
CA GLY A 19 -27.25 0.37 -6.83
C GLY A 19 -28.42 0.17 -5.86
N LEU A 20 -28.26 -0.68 -4.86
CA LEU A 20 -29.25 -0.83 -3.79
C LEU A 20 -29.44 0.48 -3.03
N SER A 21 -28.35 1.17 -2.70
CA SER A 21 -28.40 2.47 -2.02
C SER A 21 -29.20 3.53 -2.80
N LEU A 22 -29.03 3.57 -4.13
CA LEU A 22 -29.82 4.42 -5.03
C LEU A 22 -31.30 4.05 -5.02
N VAL A 23 -31.64 2.76 -5.05
CA VAL A 23 -33.04 2.27 -5.01
C VAL A 23 -33.72 2.64 -3.67
N PHE A 24 -32.98 2.57 -2.57
CA PHE A 24 -33.47 2.96 -1.25
C PHE A 24 -33.43 4.49 -1.01
N GLY A 25 -32.99 5.29 -1.98
CA GLY A 25 -32.95 6.75 -1.89
C GLY A 25 -31.90 7.28 -0.90
N LEU A 26 -30.92 6.47 -0.53
CA LEU A 26 -29.87 6.83 0.44
C LEU A 26 -28.71 7.62 -0.19
N THR A 27 -28.62 7.63 -1.52
CA THR A 27 -27.59 8.35 -2.29
C THR A 27 -28.18 9.11 -3.46
N THR A 28 -27.62 10.28 -3.76
CA THR A 28 -28.03 11.08 -4.92
C THR A 28 -27.27 10.64 -6.17
N TRP A 29 -27.99 10.54 -7.29
CA TRP A 29 -27.38 10.23 -8.58
C TRP A 29 -26.60 11.44 -9.11
N GLN A 30 -25.29 11.28 -9.27
CA GLN A 30 -24.38 12.35 -9.73
C GLN A 30 -24.12 12.31 -11.24
N GLY A 31 -24.65 11.33 -11.97
CA GLY A 31 -24.40 11.11 -13.41
C GLY A 31 -23.41 9.97 -13.69
N ILE A 32 -23.21 9.66 -14.98
CA ILE A 32 -22.33 8.55 -15.42
C ILE A 32 -21.00 9.06 -15.97
N VAL A 33 -21.06 10.12 -16.78
CA VAL A 33 -19.88 10.69 -17.46
C VAL A 33 -19.83 12.18 -17.17
N GLY A 34 -18.65 12.66 -16.80
CA GLY A 34 -18.36 14.06 -16.51
C GLY A 34 -16.94 14.44 -16.90
N LEU A 35 -16.66 15.74 -16.88
CA LEU A 35 -15.29 16.22 -17.06
C LEU A 35 -14.47 15.85 -15.81
N PRO A 36 -13.19 15.45 -15.97
CA PRO A 36 -12.33 15.16 -14.84
C PRO A 36 -12.17 16.40 -13.95
N PRO A 37 -12.08 16.22 -12.62
CA PRO A 37 -11.96 17.32 -11.67
C PRO A 37 -10.71 18.16 -11.97
N SER A 38 -10.83 19.47 -11.79
CA SER A 38 -9.74 20.40 -12.10
C SER A 38 -8.56 20.20 -11.13
N MET A 39 -7.35 20.10 -11.66
CA MET A 39 -6.12 20.00 -10.85
C MET A 39 -5.58 21.38 -10.39
N GLY A 40 -6.22 22.48 -10.76
CA GLY A 40 -5.72 23.84 -10.51
C GLY A 40 -5.57 24.21 -9.03
N ALA A 41 -6.22 23.47 -8.13
CA ALA A 41 -6.09 23.67 -6.70
C ALA A 41 -4.74 23.19 -6.15
N THR A 42 -4.16 22.12 -6.71
CA THR A 42 -3.03 21.38 -6.14
C THR A 42 -1.82 21.26 -7.07
N PHE A 43 -2.02 21.40 -8.38
CA PHE A 43 -0.95 21.26 -9.37
C PHE A 43 0.18 22.26 -9.15
N LEU A 44 1.39 21.75 -8.89
CA LEU A 44 2.62 22.52 -8.62
C LEU A 44 2.52 23.58 -7.51
N LYS A 45 1.49 23.53 -6.66
CA LYS A 45 1.37 24.41 -5.49
C LYS A 45 2.15 23.84 -4.31
N LEU A 46 3.46 23.66 -4.53
CA LEU A 46 4.37 23.17 -3.50
C LEU A 46 4.58 24.27 -2.45
N ASP A 47 4.18 23.99 -1.22
CA ASP A 47 4.42 24.87 -0.09
C ASP A 47 5.49 24.28 0.83
N PHE A 48 6.65 24.95 0.86
CA PHE A 48 7.77 24.60 1.73
C PHE A 48 7.90 25.53 2.93
N SER A 49 6.99 26.50 3.10
CA SER A 49 7.07 27.52 4.16
C SER A 49 7.06 26.91 5.57
N GLY A 50 6.41 25.76 5.75
CA GLY A 50 6.34 25.01 7.00
C GLY A 50 7.40 23.92 7.19
N MET A 51 8.30 23.69 6.21
CA MET A 51 9.21 22.54 6.21
C MET A 51 10.22 22.55 7.38
N SER A 52 10.56 23.74 7.88
CA SER A 52 11.45 23.92 9.04
C SER A 52 10.78 23.63 10.39
N SER A 53 9.45 23.47 10.42
CA SER A 53 8.74 23.08 11.63
C SER A 53 9.10 21.65 12.03
N VAL A 54 9.38 21.44 13.32
CA VAL A 54 9.61 20.11 13.88
C VAL A 54 8.42 19.18 13.59
N ALA A 55 7.18 19.70 13.59
CA ALA A 55 5.99 18.91 13.27
C ALA A 55 5.95 18.47 11.81
N ALA A 56 6.31 19.36 10.87
CA ALA A 56 6.36 19.03 9.44
C ALA A 56 7.47 18.02 9.14
N LEU A 57 8.64 18.19 9.76
CA LEU A 57 9.75 17.26 9.64
C LEU A 57 9.39 15.86 10.19
N LYS A 58 8.75 15.80 11.35
CA LYS A 58 8.21 14.56 11.94
C LYS A 58 7.23 13.86 11.00
N ALA A 59 6.22 14.58 10.52
CA ALA A 59 5.21 14.02 9.63
C ALA A 59 5.81 13.52 8.31
N THR A 60 6.69 14.33 7.70
CA THR A 60 7.40 13.97 6.45
C THR A 60 8.23 12.70 6.65
N PHE A 61 8.94 12.60 7.77
CA PHE A 61 9.75 11.43 8.09
C PHE A 61 8.89 10.17 8.31
N ALA A 62 7.77 10.30 9.01
CA ALA A 62 6.82 9.19 9.20
C ALA A 62 6.24 8.71 7.85
N PHE A 63 5.75 9.62 7.01
CA PHE A 63 5.23 9.27 5.68
C PHE A 63 6.31 8.68 4.78
N PHE A 64 7.54 9.17 4.85
CA PHE A 64 8.67 8.58 4.12
C PHE A 64 8.90 7.12 4.52
N LEU A 65 8.93 6.82 5.83
CA LEU A 65 9.08 5.44 6.30
C LEU A 65 7.91 4.57 5.86
N ILE A 66 6.67 5.05 6.00
CA ILE A 66 5.47 4.33 5.54
C ILE A 66 5.60 4.00 4.05
N ALA A 67 5.92 4.99 3.21
CA ALA A 67 6.05 4.80 1.77
C ALA A 67 7.14 3.78 1.42
N VAL A 68 8.31 3.87 2.07
CA VAL A 68 9.41 2.92 1.84
C VAL A 68 9.01 1.50 2.22
N PHE A 69 8.41 1.28 3.40
CA PHE A 69 8.06 -0.07 3.84
C PHE A 69 6.84 -0.65 3.12
N ASP A 70 5.85 0.16 2.79
CA ASP A 70 4.68 -0.28 2.04
C ASP A 70 5.08 -0.70 0.62
N ALA A 71 5.79 0.18 -0.11
CA ALA A 71 6.26 -0.13 -1.45
C ALA A 71 7.20 -1.34 -1.46
N THR A 72 8.15 -1.41 -0.52
CA THR A 72 9.08 -2.53 -0.41
C THR A 72 8.37 -3.83 -0.05
N GLY A 73 7.50 -3.80 0.97
CA GLY A 73 6.76 -4.97 1.43
C GLY A 73 5.86 -5.52 0.33
N THR A 74 5.14 -4.66 -0.37
CA THR A 74 4.23 -5.05 -1.44
C THR A 74 4.98 -5.52 -2.69
N LEU A 75 6.05 -4.84 -3.14
CA LEU A 75 6.86 -5.32 -4.26
C LEU A 75 7.54 -6.66 -3.97
N ILE A 76 8.09 -6.84 -2.76
CA ILE A 76 8.66 -8.12 -2.37
C ILE A 76 7.56 -9.18 -2.33
N GLY A 77 6.40 -8.89 -1.76
CA GLY A 77 5.24 -9.79 -1.74
C GLY A 77 4.83 -10.26 -3.14
N LEU A 78 4.76 -9.34 -4.10
CA LEU A 78 4.42 -9.62 -5.50
C LEU A 78 5.53 -10.39 -6.24
N LEU A 79 6.81 -10.04 -6.00
CA LEU A 79 7.96 -10.60 -6.72
C LEU A 79 8.52 -11.87 -6.09
N ASN A 80 8.19 -12.19 -4.85
CA ASN A 80 8.68 -13.41 -4.16
C ASN A 80 8.00 -14.71 -4.69
N GLN A 81 7.16 -14.60 -5.72
CA GLN A 81 6.62 -15.76 -6.44
C GLN A 81 7.74 -16.50 -7.21
N PRO A 82 7.70 -17.85 -7.31
CA PRO A 82 8.74 -18.64 -7.98
C PRO A 82 9.06 -18.19 -9.40
N ILE A 83 8.05 -17.67 -10.12
CA ILE A 83 8.15 -17.21 -11.52
C ILE A 83 9.11 -16.02 -11.69
N PHE A 84 9.24 -15.19 -10.65
CA PHE A 84 10.14 -14.04 -10.65
C PHE A 84 11.41 -14.32 -9.84
N LYS A 85 11.27 -14.99 -8.69
CA LYS A 85 12.38 -15.30 -7.77
C LYS A 85 13.44 -16.20 -8.39
N ASN A 86 13.06 -17.14 -9.25
CA ASN A 86 14.01 -18.08 -9.88
C ASN A 86 14.76 -17.46 -11.08
N ARG A 87 14.52 -16.19 -11.41
CA ARG A 87 15.26 -15.49 -12.48
C ARG A 87 16.57 -14.94 -11.93
N SER A 88 17.64 -15.02 -12.73
CA SER A 88 18.97 -14.52 -12.37
C SER A 88 19.00 -13.01 -12.05
N ASP A 89 18.13 -12.22 -12.66
CA ASP A 89 18.03 -10.76 -12.47
C ASP A 89 16.98 -10.35 -11.40
N TYR A 90 16.68 -11.21 -10.42
CA TYR A 90 15.69 -10.89 -9.38
C TYR A 90 16.02 -9.59 -8.62
N SER A 91 17.26 -9.46 -8.15
CA SER A 91 17.72 -8.29 -7.38
C SER A 91 17.69 -7.01 -8.21
N GLY A 92 18.15 -7.07 -9.47
CA GLY A 92 18.13 -5.92 -10.37
C GLY A 92 16.71 -5.48 -10.72
N ARG A 93 15.79 -6.42 -10.90
CA ARG A 93 14.36 -6.13 -11.10
C ARG A 93 13.72 -5.48 -9.90
N LEU A 94 13.94 -6.01 -8.68
CA LEU A 94 13.39 -5.42 -7.46
C LEU A 94 13.87 -3.96 -7.30
N ARG A 95 15.16 -3.71 -7.53
CA ARG A 95 15.73 -2.35 -7.50
C ARG A 95 15.08 -1.44 -8.54
N LYS A 96 14.92 -1.90 -9.80
CA LYS A 96 14.26 -1.13 -10.87
C LYS A 96 12.80 -0.82 -10.54
N SER A 97 12.08 -1.77 -9.95
CA SER A 97 10.69 -1.57 -9.52
C SER A 97 10.58 -0.53 -8.40
N LEU A 98 11.45 -0.60 -7.38
CA LEU A 98 11.51 0.40 -6.31
C LEU A 98 11.85 1.80 -6.84
N THR A 99 12.77 1.90 -7.81
CA THR A 99 13.08 3.21 -8.42
C THR A 99 11.93 3.77 -9.25
N ALA A 100 11.16 2.90 -9.92
CA ALA A 100 9.99 3.32 -10.68
C ALA A 100 8.87 3.83 -9.77
N ASP A 101 8.64 3.15 -8.64
CA ASP A 101 7.69 3.59 -7.61
C ASP A 101 8.08 4.94 -6.99
N ALA A 102 9.35 5.10 -6.59
CA ALA A 102 9.84 6.38 -6.06
C ALA A 102 9.70 7.53 -7.07
N ALA A 103 9.98 7.27 -8.36
CA ALA A 103 9.80 8.25 -9.42
C ALA A 103 8.31 8.61 -9.62
N ALA A 104 7.42 7.61 -9.64
CA ALA A 104 5.99 7.83 -9.75
C ALA A 104 5.43 8.63 -8.57
N SER A 105 5.84 8.30 -7.34
CA SER A 105 5.44 9.01 -6.12
C SER A 105 5.93 10.46 -6.11
N THR A 106 7.14 10.72 -6.61
CA THR A 106 7.67 12.08 -6.75
C THR A 106 6.85 12.89 -7.75
N ILE A 107 6.53 12.30 -8.91
CA ILE A 107 5.68 12.94 -9.93
C ILE A 107 4.27 13.17 -9.38
N ALA A 108 3.69 12.22 -8.64
CA ALA A 108 2.39 12.37 -8.02
C ALA A 108 2.35 13.56 -7.05
N GLY A 109 3.39 13.72 -6.22
CA GLY A 109 3.53 14.89 -5.34
C GLY A 109 3.61 16.22 -6.09
N LEU A 110 4.33 16.28 -7.23
CA LEU A 110 4.39 17.48 -8.07
C LEU A 110 3.04 17.84 -8.70
N VAL A 111 2.28 16.82 -9.09
CA VAL A 111 0.92 16.98 -9.65
C VAL A 111 -0.11 17.32 -8.56
N GLY A 112 0.26 17.18 -7.27
CA GLY A 112 -0.62 17.48 -6.14
C GLY A 112 -1.54 16.33 -5.76
N CYS A 113 -1.12 15.09 -6.05
CA CYS A 113 -1.79 13.85 -5.65
C CYS A 113 -1.05 13.18 -4.48
N ALA A 114 -1.71 12.23 -3.82
CA ALA A 114 -1.07 11.37 -2.83
C ALA A 114 0.02 10.51 -3.49
N SER A 115 1.00 10.06 -2.69
CA SER A 115 2.05 9.15 -3.14
C SER A 115 1.44 7.88 -3.74
N THR A 116 2.04 7.38 -4.82
CA THR A 116 1.65 6.11 -5.41
C THR A 116 2.24 4.95 -4.60
N SER A 117 1.62 3.78 -4.69
CA SER A 117 2.16 2.55 -4.12
C SER A 117 1.78 1.37 -5.05
N PRO A 118 2.62 0.33 -5.15
CA PRO A 118 2.26 -0.91 -5.81
C PRO A 118 1.01 -1.54 -5.16
N PHE A 119 0.06 -2.00 -5.98
CA PHE A 119 -1.15 -2.66 -5.50
C PHE A 119 -0.92 -4.15 -5.24
N ILE A 120 -1.20 -4.62 -4.02
CA ILE A 120 -1.08 -6.04 -3.66
C ILE A 120 -2.06 -6.92 -4.43
N GLU A 121 -3.19 -6.36 -4.84
CA GLU A 121 -4.22 -6.98 -5.68
C GLU A 121 -3.68 -7.34 -7.06
N SER A 122 -2.58 -6.71 -7.50
CA SER A 122 -1.88 -7.08 -8.72
C SER A 122 -1.39 -8.53 -8.71
N ALA A 123 -1.28 -9.16 -7.53
CA ALA A 123 -0.99 -10.59 -7.41
C ALA A 123 -1.98 -11.44 -8.22
N ALA A 124 -3.28 -11.15 -8.14
CA ALA A 124 -4.30 -11.87 -8.88
C ALA A 124 -4.17 -11.65 -10.39
N GLY A 125 -3.81 -10.43 -10.81
CA GLY A 125 -3.53 -10.11 -12.22
C GLY A 125 -2.31 -10.84 -12.76
N ILE A 126 -1.24 -10.95 -11.96
CA ILE A 126 -0.02 -11.70 -12.29
C ILE A 126 -0.31 -13.20 -12.41
N GLU A 127 -1.11 -13.76 -11.51
CA GLU A 127 -1.55 -15.15 -11.52
C GLU A 127 -2.39 -15.45 -12.77
N ALA A 128 -3.29 -14.53 -13.15
CA ALA A 128 -4.08 -14.62 -14.38
C ALA A 128 -3.26 -14.47 -15.68
N GLY A 129 -1.97 -14.11 -15.60
CA GLY A 129 -1.06 -14.03 -16.74
C GLY A 129 -0.65 -12.61 -17.16
N GLY A 130 -1.11 -11.57 -16.44
CA GLY A 130 -0.73 -10.17 -16.61
C GLY A 130 0.72 -9.90 -16.19
N ARG A 131 1.69 -10.38 -16.98
CA ARG A 131 3.13 -10.38 -16.64
C ARG A 131 3.98 -9.50 -17.54
N THR A 132 3.34 -8.71 -18.41
CA THR A 132 4.01 -7.87 -19.40
C THR A 132 3.76 -6.39 -19.13
N GLY A 133 4.68 -5.52 -19.55
CA GLY A 133 4.50 -4.07 -19.44
C GLY A 133 3.32 -3.54 -20.25
N ILE A 134 2.89 -4.26 -21.30
CA ILE A 134 1.69 -3.92 -22.08
C ILE A 134 0.44 -4.00 -21.21
N THR A 135 0.37 -5.00 -20.33
CA THR A 135 -0.73 -5.11 -19.34
C THR A 135 -0.78 -3.87 -18.45
N SER A 136 0.37 -3.41 -17.95
CA SER A 136 0.45 -2.18 -17.14
C SER A 136 0.02 -0.94 -17.92
N LEU A 137 0.38 -0.83 -19.21
CA LEU A 137 -0.01 0.30 -20.07
C LEU A 137 -1.52 0.33 -20.32
N ILE A 138 -2.13 -0.82 -20.59
CA ILE A 138 -3.58 -0.93 -20.77
C ILE A 138 -4.30 -0.55 -19.47
N ILE A 139 -3.81 -1.01 -18.32
CA ILE A 139 -4.36 -0.65 -17.01
C ILE A 139 -4.25 0.86 -16.77
N ALA A 140 -3.09 1.47 -17.04
CA ALA A 140 -2.88 2.91 -16.90
C ALA A 140 -3.82 3.72 -17.81
N ALA A 141 -3.98 3.31 -19.07
CA ALA A 141 -4.95 3.92 -19.98
C ALA A 141 -6.40 3.77 -19.48
N GLY A 142 -6.74 2.60 -18.93
CA GLY A 142 -8.03 2.36 -18.28
C GLY A 142 -8.28 3.30 -17.11
N PHE A 143 -7.30 3.49 -16.22
CA PHE A 143 -7.40 4.45 -15.11
C PHE A 143 -7.55 5.90 -15.60
N LEU A 144 -6.85 6.30 -16.67
CA LEU A 144 -7.06 7.62 -17.27
C LEU A 144 -8.49 7.78 -17.79
N LEU A 145 -9.06 6.74 -18.41
CA LEU A 145 -10.46 6.75 -18.85
C LEU A 145 -11.44 6.82 -17.67
N THR A 146 -11.10 6.21 -16.53
CA THR A 146 -11.96 6.27 -15.33
C THR A 146 -12.16 7.68 -14.79
N LEU A 147 -11.27 8.63 -15.09
CA LEU A 147 -11.44 10.04 -14.69
C LEU A 147 -12.68 10.69 -15.32
N PHE A 148 -13.11 10.23 -16.50
CA PHE A 148 -14.36 10.69 -17.11
C PHE A 148 -15.60 10.09 -16.44
N PHE A 149 -15.44 9.00 -15.70
CA PHE A 149 -16.49 8.39 -14.88
C PHE A 149 -16.43 8.88 -13.43
N PHE A 150 -15.74 9.99 -13.16
CA PHE A 150 -15.67 10.61 -11.84
C PHE A 150 -17.05 10.83 -11.16
N PRO A 151 -18.11 11.27 -11.86
CA PRO A 151 -19.43 11.40 -11.24
C PRO A 151 -19.98 10.07 -10.72
N LEU A 152 -19.66 8.96 -11.37
CA LEU A 152 -20.05 7.64 -10.90
C LEU A 152 -19.32 7.27 -9.60
N ALA A 153 -18.05 7.68 -9.45
CA ALA A 153 -17.29 7.48 -8.23
C ALA A 153 -17.84 8.32 -7.06
N GLU A 154 -18.28 9.55 -7.32
CA GLU A 154 -18.94 10.39 -6.30
C GLU A 154 -20.30 9.84 -5.85
N ALA A 155 -21.00 9.09 -6.70
CA ALA A 155 -22.25 8.45 -6.36
C ALA A 155 -22.09 7.21 -5.44
N ILE A 156 -20.86 6.70 -5.25
CA ILE A 156 -20.59 5.53 -4.42
C ILE A 156 -20.58 5.97 -2.94
N PRO A 157 -21.49 5.42 -2.10
CA PRO A 157 -21.47 5.75 -0.68
C PRO A 157 -20.25 5.15 0.02
N SER A 158 -19.75 5.82 1.06
CA SER A 158 -18.56 5.40 1.80
C SER A 158 -18.67 4.01 2.43
N TYR A 159 -19.88 3.54 2.75
CA TYR A 159 -20.10 2.20 3.30
C TYR A 159 -20.08 1.09 2.24
N ALA A 160 -20.20 1.40 0.94
CA ALA A 160 -20.17 0.40 -0.13
C ALA A 160 -18.77 -0.19 -0.35
N SER A 161 -17.72 0.57 -0.03
CA SER A 161 -16.33 0.10 -0.15
C SER A 161 -15.88 -0.76 1.04
N GLY A 162 -16.59 -0.71 2.18
CA GLY A 162 -16.23 -1.45 3.39
C GLY A 162 -16.09 -2.97 3.19
N PRO A 163 -17.12 -3.66 2.63
CA PRO A 163 -17.03 -5.11 2.38
C PRO A 163 -15.92 -5.50 1.42
N ALA A 164 -15.63 -4.65 0.42
CA ALA A 164 -14.52 -4.82 -0.50
C ALA A 164 -13.17 -4.75 0.23
N MET A 165 -12.98 -3.78 1.13
CA MET A 165 -11.77 -3.65 1.93
C MET A 165 -11.58 -4.81 2.90
N LEU A 166 -12.66 -5.29 3.53
CA LEU A 166 -12.62 -6.47 4.39
C LEU A 166 -12.17 -7.70 3.60
N TYR A 167 -12.69 -7.87 2.39
CA TYR A 167 -12.32 -8.96 1.51
C TYR A 167 -10.82 -8.92 1.14
N VAL A 168 -10.32 -7.75 0.75
CA VAL A 168 -8.90 -7.54 0.45
C VAL A 168 -8.04 -7.86 1.68
N ALA A 169 -8.43 -7.40 2.87
CA ALA A 169 -7.73 -7.71 4.11
C ALA A 169 -7.66 -9.23 4.38
N CYS A 170 -8.75 -9.97 4.12
CA CYS A 170 -8.73 -11.44 4.22
C CYS A 170 -7.75 -12.07 3.22
N CYS A 171 -7.67 -11.57 1.99
CA CYS A 171 -6.71 -12.05 1.00
C CYS A 171 -5.26 -11.78 1.43
N MET A 172 -4.97 -10.62 2.02
CA MET A 172 -3.65 -10.26 2.51
C MET A 172 -3.17 -11.14 3.68
N MET A 173 -4.10 -11.69 4.48
CA MET A 173 -3.79 -12.62 5.57
C MET A 173 -3.08 -13.89 5.08
N ARG A 174 -3.24 -14.27 3.80
CA ARG A 174 -2.54 -15.43 3.20
C ARG A 174 -1.02 -15.29 3.29
N SER A 175 -0.47 -14.08 3.24
CA SER A 175 0.97 -13.83 3.39
C SER A 175 1.50 -14.22 4.77
N VAL A 176 0.67 -14.13 5.82
CA VAL A 176 1.02 -14.57 7.18
C VAL A 176 1.29 -16.07 7.23
N SER A 177 0.61 -16.87 6.40
CA SER A 177 0.84 -18.32 6.32
C SER A 177 2.23 -18.71 5.79
N GLN A 178 2.92 -17.79 5.13
CA GLN A 178 4.29 -18.01 4.64
C GLN A 178 5.37 -17.72 5.70
N LEU A 179 4.99 -17.22 6.88
CA LEU A 179 5.93 -16.99 7.97
C LEU A 179 6.46 -18.33 8.50
N LYS A 180 7.77 -18.38 8.76
CA LYS A 180 8.40 -19.56 9.37
C LYS A 180 8.14 -19.52 10.88
N PHE A 181 7.18 -20.31 11.35
CA PHE A 181 6.81 -20.38 12.76
C PHE A 181 7.80 -21.13 13.68
N THR A 182 9.04 -21.33 13.23
CA THR A 182 10.04 -22.12 13.96
C THR A 182 10.88 -21.29 14.94
N ASP A 183 11.00 -19.97 14.75
CA ASP A 183 11.86 -19.10 15.54
C ASP A 183 11.05 -17.98 16.20
N ILE A 184 10.94 -18.01 17.53
CA ILE A 184 10.21 -16.98 18.29
C ILE A 184 10.80 -15.58 18.10
N THR A 185 12.11 -15.49 17.81
CA THR A 185 12.78 -14.20 17.56
C THR A 185 12.37 -13.55 16.24
N ASP A 186 11.71 -14.29 15.34
CA ASP A 186 11.13 -13.78 14.09
C ASP A 186 9.61 -13.59 14.22
N ILE A 187 8.92 -14.51 14.90
CA ILE A 187 7.45 -14.49 15.01
C ILE A 187 6.95 -13.37 15.92
N ALA A 188 7.55 -13.20 17.10
CA ALA A 188 7.08 -12.22 18.07
C ALA A 188 7.11 -10.78 17.51
N PRO A 189 8.18 -10.33 16.82
CA PRO A 189 8.19 -9.05 16.12
C PRO A 189 7.11 -8.93 15.05
N CYS A 190 6.94 -9.96 14.20
CA CYS A 190 5.92 -9.95 13.14
C CYS A 190 4.50 -9.81 13.72
N MET A 191 4.19 -10.57 14.77
CA MET A 191 2.88 -10.50 15.42
C MET A 191 2.64 -9.16 16.09
N LEU A 192 3.68 -8.61 16.74
CA LEU A 192 3.60 -7.27 17.33
C LEU A 192 3.34 -6.22 16.24
N THR A 193 4.02 -6.28 15.09
CA THR A 193 3.77 -5.36 13.97
C THR A 193 2.34 -5.46 13.48
N ILE A 194 1.83 -6.67 13.24
CA ILE A 194 0.46 -6.89 12.76
C ILE A 194 -0.57 -6.31 13.72
N MET A 195 -0.34 -6.43 15.03
CA MET A 195 -1.24 -5.88 16.06
C MET A 195 -1.08 -4.37 16.22
N MET A 196 0.15 -3.87 16.25
CA MET A 196 0.40 -2.46 16.57
C MET A 196 -0.12 -1.52 15.49
N ILE A 197 -0.02 -1.87 14.21
CA ILE A 197 -0.51 -1.02 13.11
C ILE A 197 -1.98 -0.58 13.32
N PRO A 198 -2.96 -1.48 13.52
CA PRO A 198 -4.34 -1.07 13.78
C PRO A 198 -4.53 -0.44 15.17
N PHE A 199 -3.77 -0.87 16.18
CA PHE A 199 -3.91 -0.31 17.54
C PHE A 199 -3.40 1.13 17.66
N THR A 200 -2.35 1.50 16.93
CA THR A 200 -1.78 2.86 16.93
C THR A 200 -2.38 3.75 15.85
N ALA A 201 -3.23 3.18 14.97
CA ALA A 201 -3.71 3.83 13.75
C ALA A 201 -2.57 4.41 12.87
N SER A 202 -1.36 3.85 13.00
CA SER A 202 -0.15 4.36 12.37
C SER A 202 0.73 3.20 11.90
N ILE A 203 0.89 3.08 10.58
CA ILE A 203 1.75 2.08 9.95
C ILE A 203 3.20 2.26 10.41
N ALA A 204 3.66 3.51 10.52
CA ALA A 204 5.01 3.84 10.97
C ALA A 204 5.27 3.30 12.38
N ASP A 205 4.33 3.51 13.30
CA ASP A 205 4.51 3.13 14.70
C ASP A 205 4.49 1.61 14.86
N GLY A 206 3.62 0.92 14.12
CA GLY A 206 3.56 -0.53 14.15
C GLY A 206 4.79 -1.20 13.56
N ILE A 207 5.29 -0.71 12.42
CA ILE A 207 6.53 -1.22 11.80
C ILE A 207 7.74 -0.91 12.68
N GLY A 208 7.84 0.33 13.17
CA GLY A 208 8.93 0.77 14.03
C GLY A 208 9.06 -0.06 15.29
N THR A 209 7.95 -0.24 16.02
CA THR A 209 7.92 -1.08 17.23
C THR A 209 8.32 -2.52 16.93
N GLY A 210 7.87 -3.07 15.79
CA GLY A 210 8.26 -4.41 15.34
C GLY A 210 9.76 -4.56 15.07
N ILE A 211 10.35 -3.61 14.35
CA ILE A 211 11.79 -3.64 14.02
C ILE A 211 12.65 -3.50 15.28
N ILE A 212 12.23 -2.66 16.23
CA ILE A 212 12.90 -2.52 17.52
C ILE A 212 12.85 -3.85 18.28
N LEU A 213 11.67 -4.48 18.37
CA LEU A 213 11.54 -5.78 19.05
C LEU A 213 12.37 -6.86 18.36
N TYR A 214 12.38 -6.91 17.02
CA TYR A 214 13.20 -7.85 16.25
C TYR A 214 14.68 -7.72 16.59
N THR A 215 15.19 -6.49 16.58
CA THR A 215 16.59 -6.20 16.89
C THR A 215 16.93 -6.59 18.32
N LEU A 216 16.08 -6.21 19.28
CA LEU A 216 16.24 -6.55 20.69
C LEU A 216 16.29 -8.06 20.92
N LEU A 217 15.34 -8.82 20.37
CA LEU A 217 15.27 -10.27 20.56
C LEU A 217 16.45 -11.00 19.92
N LYS A 218 16.90 -10.58 18.73
CA LYS A 218 18.06 -11.19 18.08
C LYS A 218 19.36 -10.90 18.84
N LEU A 219 19.52 -9.68 19.38
CA LEU A 219 20.66 -9.32 20.22
C LEU A 219 20.69 -10.14 21.52
N LEU A 220 19.55 -10.25 22.22
CA LEU A 220 19.43 -11.06 23.44
C LEU A 220 19.70 -12.54 23.18
N ALA A 221 19.22 -13.07 22.05
CA ALA A 221 19.47 -14.44 21.63
C ALA A 221 20.87 -14.68 21.02
N ARG A 222 21.74 -13.66 20.98
CA ARG A 222 23.07 -13.69 20.35
C ARG A 222 23.07 -14.20 18.91
N LYS A 223 21.98 -13.92 18.18
CA LYS A 223 21.85 -14.25 16.75
C LYS A 223 22.41 -13.11 15.89
N PRO A 224 22.98 -13.40 14.71
CA PRO A 224 23.49 -12.37 13.83
C PRO A 224 22.34 -11.46 13.35
N VAL A 225 22.53 -10.16 13.50
CA VAL A 225 21.61 -9.13 12.99
C VAL A 225 22.27 -8.41 11.84
N ASN A 226 21.52 -8.20 10.75
CA ASN A 226 22.00 -7.41 9.63
C ASN A 226 22.26 -5.96 10.11
N PRO A 227 23.45 -5.37 9.86
CA PRO A 227 23.77 -4.00 10.27
C PRO A 227 22.71 -2.97 9.86
N LEU A 228 22.05 -3.18 8.71
CA LEU A 228 21.02 -2.29 8.21
C LEU A 228 19.77 -2.25 9.09
N ILE A 229 19.38 -3.39 9.67
CA ILE A 229 18.26 -3.49 10.61
C ILE A 229 18.62 -2.80 11.93
N LEU A 230 19.88 -2.89 12.36
CA LEU A 230 20.37 -2.24 13.57
C LEU A 230 20.33 -0.70 13.43
N ILE A 231 20.81 -0.17 12.31
CA ILE A 231 20.71 1.26 11.98
C ILE A 231 19.24 1.70 11.97
N LEU A 232 18.39 0.93 11.29
CA LEU A 232 16.98 1.25 11.17
C LEU A 232 16.26 1.23 12.51
N SER A 233 16.57 0.25 13.37
CA SER A 233 16.07 0.20 14.75
C SER A 233 16.50 1.43 15.55
N SER A 234 17.76 1.87 15.43
CA SER A 234 18.23 3.08 16.11
C SER A 234 17.49 4.33 15.63
N ILE A 235 17.21 4.43 14.33
CA ILE A 235 16.44 5.53 13.76
C ILE A 235 15.02 5.56 14.33
N PHE A 236 14.33 4.41 14.42
CA PHE A 236 12.99 4.34 15.01
C PHE A 236 12.98 4.66 16.51
N VAL A 237 14.00 4.24 17.26
CA VAL A 237 14.14 4.62 18.68
C VAL A 237 14.25 6.14 18.82
N ILE A 238 15.08 6.79 18.01
CA ILE A 238 15.23 8.25 18.01
C ILE A 238 13.89 8.92 17.62
N PHE A 239 13.22 8.40 16.59
CA PHE A 239 11.91 8.91 16.17
C PHE A 239 10.86 8.86 17.28
N PHE A 240 10.79 7.77 18.04
CA PHE A 240 9.86 7.65 19.17
C PHE A 240 10.25 8.47 20.39
N LEU A 241 11.55 8.74 20.61
CA LEU A 241 11.99 9.63 21.68
C LEU A 241 11.68 11.10 21.38
N ILE A 242 11.65 11.47 20.10
CA ILE A 242 11.38 12.85 19.66
C ILE A 242 9.87 13.08 19.51
N SER A 243 9.09 12.05 19.15
CA SER A 243 7.64 12.13 18.91
C SER A 243 6.86 12.44 20.17
#